data_AF-A0A0A2K4I9-F1
#
_entry.id   AF-A0A0A2K4I9-F1
#
_cell.length_a   1.000
_cell.length_b   1.000
_cell.length_c   1.000
_cell.angle_alpha   90.00
_cell.angle_beta   90.00
_cell.angle_gamma   90.00
#
_symmetry.space_group_name_H-M   'P 1'
#
loop_
_entity.id
_entity.type
_entity.pdbx_description
1 polymer ?
#
loop_
_entity_poly.entity_id
_entity_poly.type
_entity_poly.pdbx_seq_one_letter_code
_entity_poly.pdbx_strand_id
1 'polypeptide(L)'
;MATQSPWFLSFPPEMISSIVSFLPNKDVKSLRLTCKALGEISPFSSSRVFLSANSLNIQVFRAVADHPKFRHEIREIIWDDARFVLAPLIWGAVHPSIDPERMEINSTEGCPIWFTEECEENRYKMKHRKYRDVDRPDHVARQHQMDAQMPLKACWKYYRQLWDDQTSIIRSEDDKKAFLYGLEQFPRLKRVTVTPAAHGWLFAPLYETPMIRAFPYGFNYPIPRGWHCDPVDCQVVEPLPWSEATEDYKELWRGARIVLRLLSQAKRHNVSELTFDSKQLHTGLNFFIFDRPCEEYNQFAAIMKRPGFRRLHLSLLTGSTGD
;
A
#
# COMPACT_ATOMS: atom_id res chain seq x y z
N MET A 1 -9.51 11.16 -46.54
CA MET A 1 -8.93 12.23 -45.70
C MET A 1 -7.60 11.73 -45.18
N ALA A 2 -6.50 12.38 -45.55
CA ALA A 2 -5.17 11.98 -45.09
C ALA A 2 -5.05 12.30 -43.59
N THR A 3 -4.89 11.27 -42.76
CA THR A 3 -4.50 11.43 -41.35
C THR A 3 -3.11 12.03 -41.33
N GLN A 4 -3.00 13.32 -41.02
CA GLN A 4 -1.70 13.94 -40.76
C GLN A 4 -1.01 13.16 -39.65
N SER A 5 0.18 12.61 -39.92
CA SER A 5 1.02 12.06 -38.87
C SER A 5 1.29 13.17 -37.85
N PRO A 6 1.07 12.92 -36.55
CA PRO A 6 1.39 13.89 -35.50
C PRO A 6 2.80 14.44 -35.69
N TRP A 7 2.97 15.76 -35.72
CA TRP A 7 4.29 16.41 -35.88
C TRP A 7 5.32 15.89 -34.86
N PHE A 8 4.85 15.45 -33.69
CA PHE A 8 5.71 14.87 -32.67
C PHE A 8 6.34 13.52 -33.08
N LEU A 9 5.72 12.76 -33.98
CA LEU A 9 6.25 11.51 -34.54
C LEU A 9 7.23 11.72 -35.70
N SER A 10 7.48 12.97 -36.15
CA SER A 10 8.50 13.24 -37.16
C SER A 10 9.91 13.31 -36.57
N PHE A 11 10.07 13.31 -35.24
CA PHE A 11 11.37 13.25 -34.59
C PHE A 11 11.92 11.81 -34.54
N PRO A 12 13.26 11.65 -34.55
CA PRO A 12 13.87 10.35 -34.27
C PRO A 12 13.46 9.80 -32.89
N PRO A 13 13.29 8.46 -32.74
CA PRO A 13 12.90 7.84 -31.48
C PRO A 13 13.76 8.24 -30.28
N GLU A 14 15.04 8.52 -30.49
CA GLU A 14 16.00 8.96 -29.48
C GLU A 14 15.67 10.36 -28.95
N MET A 15 15.25 11.28 -29.83
CA MET A 15 14.80 12.62 -29.43
C MET A 15 13.46 12.54 -28.69
N ILE A 16 12.53 11.73 -29.18
CA ILE A 16 11.24 11.50 -28.50
C ILE A 16 11.48 10.93 -27.10
N SER A 17 12.34 9.90 -26.98
CA SER A 17 12.71 9.30 -25.70
C SER A 17 13.35 10.32 -24.74
N SER A 18 14.25 11.17 -25.25
CA SER A 18 14.86 12.25 -24.47
C SER A 18 13.81 13.25 -23.97
N ILE A 19 12.88 13.70 -24.82
CA ILE A 19 11.79 14.60 -24.41
C ILE A 19 10.90 13.94 -23.36
N VAL A 20 10.49 12.69 -23.59
CA VAL A 20 9.62 11.94 -22.68
C VAL A 20 10.29 11.69 -21.33
N SER A 21 11.63 11.61 -21.28
CA SER A 21 12.36 11.44 -20.02
C SER A 21 12.22 12.61 -19.04
N PHE A 22 11.84 13.80 -19.52
CA PHE A 22 11.57 14.98 -18.70
C PHE A 22 10.11 15.05 -18.20
N LEU A 23 9.23 14.20 -18.71
CA LEU A 23 7.83 14.21 -18.32
C LEU A 23 7.62 13.48 -16.98
N PRO A 24 6.78 14.03 -16.09
CA PRO A 24 6.28 13.30 -14.93
C PRO A 24 5.60 11.98 -15.36
N ASN A 25 5.65 10.96 -14.51
CA ASN A 25 5.03 9.65 -14.77
C ASN A 25 3.57 9.72 -15.22
N LYS A 26 2.80 10.69 -14.68
CA LYS A 26 1.41 10.95 -15.08
C LYS A 26 1.30 11.35 -16.55
N ASP A 27 2.19 12.20 -17.01
CA ASP A 27 2.19 12.74 -18.37
C ASP A 27 2.74 11.71 -19.36
N VAL A 28 3.76 10.92 -18.96
CA VAL A 28 4.22 9.77 -19.76
C VAL A 28 3.09 8.77 -19.98
N LYS A 29 2.30 8.46 -18.94
CA LYS A 29 1.12 7.58 -19.07
C LYS A 29 0.07 8.18 -19.99
N SER A 30 -0.22 9.47 -19.86
CA SER A 30 -1.19 10.17 -20.71
C SER A 30 -0.75 10.18 -22.16
N LEU A 31 0.54 10.43 -22.42
CA LEU A 31 1.14 10.41 -23.76
C LEU A 31 0.97 9.05 -24.44
N ARG A 32 1.16 7.95 -23.70
CA ARG A 32 0.98 6.58 -24.21
C ARG A 32 -0.44 6.29 -24.67
N LEU A 33 -1.43 6.97 -24.12
CA LEU A 33 -2.84 6.79 -24.49
C LEU A 33 -3.24 7.58 -25.74
N THR A 34 -2.38 8.49 -26.22
CA THR A 34 -2.71 9.35 -27.37
C THR A 34 -2.67 8.61 -28.71
N CYS A 35 -1.66 7.75 -28.94
CA CYS A 35 -1.57 6.93 -30.14
C CYS A 35 -0.66 5.70 -29.94
N LYS A 36 -0.82 4.70 -30.81
CA LYS A 36 -0.06 3.43 -30.74
C LYS A 36 1.46 3.64 -30.81
N ALA A 37 1.94 4.51 -31.71
CA ALA A 37 3.37 4.77 -31.88
C ALA A 37 4.00 5.37 -30.61
N LEU A 38 3.35 6.36 -29.99
CA LEU A 38 3.80 6.94 -28.72
C LEU A 38 3.65 5.96 -27.56
N GLY A 39 2.65 5.09 -27.59
CA GLY A 39 2.49 3.98 -26.67
C GLY A 39 3.66 2.99 -26.70
N GLU A 40 4.26 2.77 -27.87
CA GLU A 40 5.39 1.87 -28.10
C GLU A 40 6.75 2.51 -27.80
N ILE A 41 6.93 3.79 -28.12
CA ILE A 41 8.20 4.53 -27.95
C ILE A 41 8.38 5.03 -26.52
N SER A 42 7.29 5.37 -25.82
CA SER A 42 7.41 5.91 -24.46
C SER A 42 7.83 4.83 -23.47
N PRO A 43 8.88 5.05 -22.67
CA PRO A 43 9.37 4.08 -21.70
C PRO A 43 8.29 3.73 -20.66
N PHE A 44 8.27 2.46 -20.22
CA PHE A 44 7.46 2.06 -19.09
C PHE A 44 8.01 2.74 -17.83
N SER A 45 7.27 3.73 -17.35
CA SER A 45 7.80 4.68 -16.37
C SER A 45 7.71 4.18 -14.91
N SER A 46 7.18 2.98 -14.68
CA SER A 46 7.05 2.39 -13.35
C SER A 46 7.95 1.17 -13.21
N SER A 47 9.12 1.30 -12.61
CA SER A 47 9.92 0.13 -12.22
C SER A 47 9.36 -0.62 -11.00
N ARG A 48 8.14 -0.26 -10.57
CA ARG A 48 7.47 -0.79 -9.38
C ARG A 48 6.12 -1.39 -9.75
N VAL A 49 5.75 -2.46 -9.06
CA VAL A 49 4.42 -3.07 -9.10
C VAL A 49 3.87 -3.15 -7.67
N PHE A 50 2.55 -3.06 -7.53
CA PHE A 50 1.87 -3.04 -6.24
C PHE A 50 1.14 -4.35 -6.00
N LEU A 51 1.19 -4.85 -4.77
CA LEU A 51 0.47 -6.01 -4.30
C LEU A 51 -0.17 -5.72 -2.94
N SER A 52 -1.36 -6.24 -2.72
CA SER A 52 -2.01 -6.27 -1.40
C SER A 52 -3.03 -7.41 -1.40
N ALA A 53 -3.66 -7.65 -0.25
CA ALA A 53 -4.80 -8.57 -0.17
C ALA A 53 -6.07 -7.94 -0.78
N ASN A 54 -6.06 -7.71 -2.09
CA ASN A 54 -7.20 -7.21 -2.85
C ASN A 54 -7.18 -7.79 -4.27
N SER A 55 -8.34 -8.22 -4.77
CA SER A 55 -8.45 -8.91 -6.05
C SER A 55 -7.98 -8.07 -7.24
N LEU A 56 -8.30 -6.77 -7.29
CA LEU A 56 -7.87 -5.89 -8.38
C LEU A 56 -6.35 -5.66 -8.35
N ASN A 57 -5.76 -5.48 -7.18
CA ASN A 57 -4.31 -5.40 -7.04
C ASN A 57 -3.62 -6.69 -7.52
N ILE A 58 -4.13 -7.86 -7.14
CA ILE A 58 -3.61 -9.16 -7.59
C ILE A 58 -3.77 -9.33 -9.10
N GLN A 59 -4.93 -8.99 -9.65
CA GLN A 59 -5.22 -9.11 -11.08
C GLN A 59 -4.24 -8.29 -11.91
N VAL A 60 -4.04 -7.02 -11.54
CA VAL A 60 -3.09 -6.14 -12.24
C VAL A 60 -1.65 -6.60 -12.03
N PHE A 61 -1.29 -7.06 -10.83
CA PHE A 61 0.04 -7.62 -10.56
C PHE A 61 0.34 -8.82 -11.47
N ARG A 62 -0.60 -9.76 -11.58
CA ARG A 62 -0.51 -10.92 -12.48
C ARG A 62 -0.42 -10.51 -13.95
N ALA A 63 -1.27 -9.59 -14.38
CA ALA A 63 -1.24 -9.08 -15.75
C ALA A 63 0.12 -8.44 -16.09
N VAL A 64 0.76 -7.72 -15.15
CA VAL A 64 2.10 -7.16 -15.35
C VAL A 64 3.17 -8.27 -15.40
N ALA A 65 3.05 -9.31 -14.57
CA ALA A 65 3.94 -10.47 -14.57
C ALA A 65 3.87 -11.29 -15.87
N ASP A 66 2.67 -11.41 -16.44
CA ASP A 66 2.43 -12.13 -17.70
C ASP A 66 2.78 -11.30 -18.94
N HIS A 67 2.90 -9.98 -18.79
CA HIS A 67 3.13 -9.10 -19.92
C HIS A 67 4.57 -9.22 -20.46
N PRO A 68 4.77 -9.52 -21.76
CA PRO A 68 6.08 -9.86 -22.33
C PRO A 68 7.10 -8.72 -22.28
N LYS A 69 6.67 -7.45 -22.22
CA LYS A 69 7.55 -6.28 -22.04
C LYS A 69 7.68 -5.83 -20.57
N PHE A 70 6.57 -5.51 -19.89
CA PHE A 70 6.60 -4.89 -18.56
C PHE A 70 7.26 -5.74 -17.47
N ARG A 71 7.14 -7.08 -17.52
CA ARG A 71 7.79 -7.96 -16.54
C ARG A 71 9.30 -7.74 -16.43
N HIS A 72 9.95 -7.33 -17.52
CA HIS A 72 11.39 -7.07 -17.57
C HIS A 72 11.80 -5.71 -17.00
N GLU A 73 10.83 -4.81 -16.79
CA GLU A 73 11.07 -3.47 -16.26
C GLU A 73 10.81 -3.38 -14.74
N ILE A 74 10.11 -4.37 -14.18
CA ILE A 74 9.85 -4.42 -12.74
C ILE A 74 11.14 -4.72 -11.97
N ARG A 75 11.50 -3.79 -11.08
CA ARG A 75 12.65 -3.86 -10.19
C ARG A 75 12.26 -3.92 -8.72
N GLU A 76 11.02 -3.55 -8.41
CA GLU A 76 10.52 -3.47 -7.05
C GLU A 76 9.06 -3.93 -6.94
N ILE A 77 8.79 -4.77 -5.95
CA ILE A 77 7.42 -5.05 -5.47
C ILE A 77 7.19 -4.19 -4.24
N ILE A 78 6.10 -3.41 -4.25
CA ILE A 78 5.57 -2.74 -3.07
C ILE A 78 4.37 -3.54 -2.59
N TRP A 79 4.51 -4.15 -1.41
CA TRP A 79 3.44 -4.80 -0.68
C TRP A 79 2.80 -3.79 0.26
N ASP A 80 1.53 -3.47 0.00
CA ASP A 80 0.69 -2.72 0.93
C ASP A 80 0.13 -3.67 1.99
N ASP A 81 0.62 -3.51 3.21
CA ASP A 81 0.29 -4.33 4.38
C ASP A 81 -0.82 -3.69 5.23
N ALA A 82 -1.41 -2.58 4.77
CA ALA A 82 -2.60 -2.02 5.39
C ALA A 82 -3.79 -2.97 5.20
N ARG A 83 -4.64 -3.08 6.24
CA ARG A 83 -5.83 -3.92 6.20
C ARG A 83 -7.07 -3.12 6.56
N PHE A 84 -8.13 -3.28 5.78
CA PHE A 84 -9.46 -2.83 6.18
C PHE A 84 -9.96 -3.63 7.37
N VAL A 85 -10.69 -2.97 8.27
CA VAL A 85 -11.30 -3.55 9.48
C VAL A 85 -12.79 -3.22 9.56
N LEU A 86 -13.59 -4.11 10.15
CA LEU A 86 -15.01 -3.83 10.44
C LEU A 86 -15.25 -3.20 11.81
N ALA A 87 -14.22 -3.18 12.66
CA ALA A 87 -14.25 -2.60 13.99
C ALA A 87 -12.85 -2.07 14.32
N PRO A 88 -12.74 -0.88 14.93
CA PRO A 88 -11.47 -0.44 15.51
C PRO A 88 -11.13 -1.36 16.69
N LEU A 89 -9.88 -1.83 16.71
CA LEU A 89 -9.37 -2.62 17.84
C LEU A 89 -8.70 -1.67 18.83
N ILE A 90 -9.12 -1.76 20.09
CA ILE A 90 -8.47 -1.07 21.21
C ILE A 90 -7.45 -2.03 21.81
N TRP A 91 -6.18 -1.62 21.79
CA TRP A 91 -5.05 -2.45 22.21
C TRP A 91 -4.50 -2.04 23.58
N GLY A 92 -5.38 -1.83 24.56
CA GLY A 92 -5.00 -1.54 25.94
C GLY A 92 -4.57 -2.77 26.76
N ALA A 93 -4.59 -3.97 26.16
CA ALA A 93 -4.29 -5.25 26.82
C ALA A 93 -3.75 -6.29 25.80
N VAL A 94 -3.37 -7.49 26.29
CA VAL A 94 -2.85 -8.61 25.47
C VAL A 94 -3.86 -9.08 24.42
N HIS A 95 -5.16 -8.93 24.69
CA HIS A 95 -6.23 -9.18 23.73
C HIS A 95 -6.86 -7.86 23.28
N PRO A 96 -7.02 -7.65 21.97
CA PRO A 96 -7.70 -6.47 21.48
C PRO A 96 -9.18 -6.53 21.88
N SER A 97 -9.73 -5.40 22.30
CA SER A 97 -11.16 -5.26 22.55
C SER A 97 -11.82 -4.40 21.48
N ILE A 98 -13.13 -4.58 21.31
CA ILE A 98 -13.98 -3.75 20.47
C ILE A 98 -14.90 -2.99 21.41
N ASP A 99 -15.05 -1.70 21.19
CA ASP A 99 -16.05 -0.87 21.86
C ASP A 99 -17.43 -1.16 21.23
N PRO A 100 -18.37 -1.80 21.96
CA PRO A 100 -19.67 -2.15 21.40
C PRO A 100 -20.53 -0.93 21.05
N GLU A 101 -20.39 0.18 21.78
CA GLU A 101 -21.18 1.40 21.53
C GLU A 101 -20.79 2.00 20.19
N ARG A 102 -19.48 2.04 19.89
CA ARG A 102 -18.98 2.55 18.60
C ARG A 102 -19.36 1.65 17.41
N MET A 103 -19.80 0.42 17.66
CA MET A 103 -20.30 -0.50 16.64
C MET A 103 -21.78 -0.31 16.30
N GLU A 104 -22.53 0.45 17.10
CA GLU A 104 -23.92 0.77 16.81
C GLU A 104 -24.05 1.59 15.53
N ILE A 105 -25.20 1.46 14.86
CA ILE A 105 -25.49 2.20 13.64
C ILE A 105 -25.93 3.61 14.01
N ASN A 106 -25.22 4.61 13.51
CA ASN A 106 -25.67 5.99 13.56
C ASN A 106 -26.97 6.11 12.74
N SER A 107 -28.06 6.48 13.40
CA SER A 107 -29.40 6.55 12.80
C SER A 107 -29.51 7.57 11.67
N THR A 108 -28.72 8.65 11.73
CA THR A 108 -28.67 9.71 10.71
C THR A 108 -27.85 9.28 9.50
N GLU A 109 -26.65 8.73 9.73
CA GLU A 109 -25.68 8.42 8.67
C GLU A 109 -25.88 7.02 8.05
N GLY A 110 -26.56 6.11 8.76
CA GLY A 110 -26.82 4.75 8.29
C GLY A 110 -25.58 3.85 8.21
N CYS A 111 -24.54 4.17 8.97
CA CYS A 111 -23.31 3.39 9.13
C CYS A 111 -22.85 3.35 10.60
N PRO A 112 -21.91 2.47 10.97
CA PRO A 112 -21.41 2.40 12.35
C PRO A 112 -20.87 3.75 12.86
N ILE A 113 -21.01 3.99 14.16
CA ILE A 113 -20.54 5.22 14.82
C ILE A 113 -19.03 5.40 14.60
N TRP A 114 -18.23 4.35 14.82
CA TRP A 114 -16.78 4.41 14.58
C TRP A 114 -16.42 4.85 13.15
N PHE A 115 -17.15 4.36 12.16
CA PHE A 115 -16.89 4.68 10.75
C PHE A 115 -17.19 6.16 10.47
N THR A 116 -18.26 6.67 11.10
CA THR A 116 -18.66 8.07 11.03
C THR A 116 -17.60 8.97 11.64
N GLU A 117 -17.12 8.64 12.83
CA GLU A 117 -16.09 9.38 13.56
C GLU A 117 -14.78 9.46 12.78
N GLU A 118 -14.30 8.33 12.23
CA GLU A 118 -13.09 8.31 11.40
C GLU A 118 -13.24 9.15 10.12
N CYS A 119 -14.43 9.15 9.51
CA CYS A 119 -14.72 10.00 8.36
C CYS A 119 -14.76 11.50 8.74
N GLU A 120 -15.27 11.84 9.92
CA GLU A 120 -15.21 13.21 10.47
C GLU A 120 -13.77 13.63 10.76
N GLU A 121 -12.97 12.74 11.36
CA GLU A 121 -11.57 13.02 11.66
C GLU A 121 -10.76 13.23 10.38
N ASN A 122 -11.05 12.47 9.32
CA ASN A 122 -10.48 12.72 8.00
C ASN A 122 -10.85 14.12 7.47
N ARG A 123 -12.11 14.55 7.63
CA ARG A 123 -12.56 15.90 7.24
C ARG A 123 -11.81 16.96 8.03
N TYR A 124 -11.70 16.78 9.33
CA TYR A 124 -10.95 17.66 10.22
C TYR A 124 -9.48 17.76 9.80
N LYS A 125 -8.77 16.62 9.69
CA LYS A 125 -7.36 16.57 9.27
C LYS A 125 -7.15 17.21 7.89
N MET A 126 -8.04 16.98 6.92
CA MET A 126 -7.90 17.57 5.59
C MET A 126 -7.90 19.11 5.64
N LYS A 127 -8.86 19.72 6.37
CA LYS A 127 -8.95 21.18 6.52
C LYS A 127 -7.70 21.78 7.18
N HIS A 128 -7.13 21.09 8.17
CA HIS A 128 -6.00 21.60 8.95
C HIS A 128 -4.64 21.36 8.27
N ARG A 129 -4.52 20.36 7.40
CA ARG A 129 -3.24 20.04 6.71
C ARG A 129 -2.78 21.08 5.71
N LYS A 130 -3.70 21.87 5.14
CA LYS A 130 -3.33 23.02 4.29
C LYS A 130 -2.60 24.10 5.12
N TYR A 131 -2.92 24.23 6.41
CA TYR A 131 -2.40 25.26 7.31
C TYR A 131 -2.30 26.64 6.63
N ARG A 132 -1.08 27.20 6.49
CA ARG A 132 -0.80 28.49 5.82
C ARG A 132 -0.29 28.33 4.37
N ASP A 133 -0.35 27.13 3.79
CA ASP A 133 0.11 26.90 2.41
C ASP A 133 -0.88 27.47 1.37
N VAL A 134 -0.35 27.84 0.21
CA VAL A 134 -1.13 28.41 -0.90
C VAL A 134 -1.99 27.36 -1.61
N ASP A 135 -3.00 27.80 -2.35
CA ASP A 135 -3.86 26.91 -3.15
C ASP A 135 -3.13 26.37 -4.39
N ARG A 136 -2.44 25.25 -4.19
CA ARG A 136 -1.81 24.49 -5.27
C ARG A 136 -2.84 23.66 -6.03
N PRO A 137 -2.60 23.29 -7.30
CA PRO A 137 -3.55 22.47 -8.07
C PRO A 137 -3.98 21.17 -7.39
N ASP A 138 -3.08 20.52 -6.63
CA ASP A 138 -3.41 19.32 -5.85
C ASP A 138 -4.24 19.62 -4.61
N HIS A 139 -4.17 20.83 -4.03
CA HIS A 139 -5.04 21.26 -2.94
C HIS A 139 -6.47 21.44 -3.45
N VAL A 140 -6.61 22.12 -4.59
CA VAL A 140 -7.88 22.34 -5.26
C VAL A 140 -8.54 21.02 -5.67
N ALA A 141 -7.77 20.10 -6.27
CA ALA A 141 -8.28 18.78 -6.64
C ALA A 141 -8.79 17.95 -5.45
N ARG A 142 -8.10 18.05 -4.29
CA ARG A 142 -8.52 17.39 -3.05
C ARG A 142 -9.78 18.03 -2.46
N GLN A 143 -9.88 19.36 -2.51
CA GLN A 143 -11.06 20.07 -2.07
C GLN A 143 -12.28 19.68 -2.90
N HIS A 144 -12.16 19.58 -4.24
CA HIS A 144 -13.25 19.11 -5.09
C HIS A 144 -13.73 17.69 -4.75
N GLN A 145 -12.82 16.78 -4.39
CA GLN A 145 -13.23 15.45 -3.90
C GLN A 145 -13.98 15.53 -2.57
N MET A 146 -13.59 16.45 -1.69
CA MET A 146 -14.29 16.65 -0.42
C MET A 146 -15.67 17.27 -0.62
N ASP A 147 -15.80 18.24 -1.51
CA ASP A 147 -17.08 18.87 -1.82
C ASP A 147 -18.04 17.89 -2.50
N ALA A 148 -17.49 16.97 -3.29
CA ALA A 148 -18.22 15.88 -3.94
C ALA A 148 -18.33 14.62 -3.07
N GLN A 149 -18.15 14.73 -1.75
CA GLN A 149 -18.15 13.57 -0.86
C GLN A 149 -19.46 12.79 -0.99
N MET A 150 -19.33 11.47 -1.14
CA MET A 150 -20.47 10.56 -1.17
C MET A 150 -21.14 10.46 0.21
N PRO A 151 -22.45 10.19 0.30
CA PRO A 151 -23.12 9.93 1.57
C PRO A 151 -22.41 8.82 2.37
N LEU A 152 -22.26 8.98 3.69
CA LEU A 152 -21.47 8.03 4.50
C LEU A 152 -22.03 6.59 4.43
N LYS A 153 -23.34 6.43 4.33
CA LYS A 153 -23.98 5.13 4.04
C LYS A 153 -23.44 4.45 2.78
N ALA A 154 -23.21 5.22 1.72
CA ALA A 154 -22.69 4.71 0.46
C ALA A 154 -21.18 4.41 0.57
N CYS A 155 -20.42 5.28 1.24
CA CYS A 155 -19.03 5.01 1.60
C CYS A 155 -18.89 3.72 2.40
N TRP A 156 -19.71 3.53 3.43
CA TRP A 156 -19.72 2.32 4.26
C TRP A 156 -20.05 1.07 3.44
N LYS A 157 -21.04 1.15 2.56
CA LYS A 157 -21.38 0.04 1.66
C LYS A 157 -20.19 -0.37 0.80
N TYR A 158 -19.49 0.60 0.19
CA TYR A 158 -18.32 0.33 -0.65
C TYR A 158 -17.13 -0.17 0.18
N TYR A 159 -16.89 0.41 1.35
CA TYR A 159 -15.85 -0.03 2.28
C TYR A 159 -16.04 -1.49 2.71
N ARG A 160 -17.28 -1.93 2.99
CA ARG A 160 -17.56 -3.34 3.27
C ARG A 160 -17.21 -4.26 2.12
N GLN A 161 -17.46 -3.84 0.87
CA GLN A 161 -17.08 -4.63 -0.31
C GLN A 161 -15.56 -4.80 -0.40
N LEU A 162 -14.78 -3.77 -0.09
CA LEU A 162 -13.31 -3.87 -0.02
C LEU A 162 -12.87 -4.84 1.07
N TRP A 163 -13.53 -4.80 2.23
CA TRP A 163 -13.24 -5.71 3.33
C TRP A 163 -13.61 -7.16 3.03
N ASP A 164 -14.77 -7.41 2.41
CA ASP A 164 -15.22 -8.74 1.99
C ASP A 164 -14.24 -9.35 0.98
N ASP A 165 -13.83 -8.56 -0.02
CA ASP A 165 -12.82 -8.94 -1.01
C ASP A 165 -11.49 -9.29 -0.35
N GLN A 166 -10.97 -8.40 0.51
CA GLN A 166 -9.75 -8.64 1.26
C GLN A 166 -9.81 -9.93 2.07
N THR A 167 -10.93 -10.16 2.77
CA THR A 167 -11.12 -11.34 3.60
C THR A 167 -11.16 -12.62 2.77
N SER A 168 -11.81 -12.59 1.61
CA SER A 168 -11.81 -13.71 0.65
C SER A 168 -10.41 -14.03 0.13
N ILE A 169 -9.62 -13.01 -0.22
CA ILE A 169 -8.23 -13.15 -0.67
C ILE A 169 -7.35 -13.72 0.44
N ILE A 170 -7.49 -13.24 1.67
CA ILE A 170 -6.73 -13.74 2.81
C ILE A 170 -7.01 -15.22 3.05
N ARG A 171 -8.30 -15.62 3.01
CA ARG A 171 -8.73 -17.02 3.20
C ARG A 171 -8.22 -17.95 2.09
N SER A 172 -8.23 -17.48 0.85
CA SER A 172 -7.75 -18.26 -0.32
C SER A 172 -6.23 -18.25 -0.49
N GLU A 173 -5.53 -17.35 0.21
CA GLU A 173 -4.09 -17.11 0.12
C GLU A 173 -3.62 -16.66 -1.27
N ASP A 174 -4.51 -16.06 -2.05
CA ASP A 174 -4.20 -15.69 -3.45
C ASP A 174 -3.15 -14.59 -3.55
N ASP A 175 -3.04 -13.74 -2.52
CA ASP A 175 -1.98 -12.75 -2.40
C ASP A 175 -0.60 -13.41 -2.21
N LYS A 176 -0.49 -14.45 -1.38
CA LYS A 176 0.74 -15.25 -1.21
C LYS A 176 1.15 -15.90 -2.54
N LYS A 177 0.19 -16.51 -3.23
CA LYS A 177 0.41 -17.14 -4.55
C LYS A 177 0.85 -16.12 -5.59
N ALA A 178 0.22 -14.94 -5.62
CA ALA A 178 0.58 -13.85 -6.52
C ALA A 178 2.01 -13.36 -6.26
N PHE A 179 2.41 -13.19 -5.01
CA PHE A 179 3.76 -12.80 -4.67
C PHE A 179 4.82 -13.79 -5.15
N LEU A 180 4.65 -15.09 -4.85
CA LEU A 180 5.53 -16.15 -5.34
C LEU A 180 5.66 -16.10 -6.86
N TYR A 181 4.53 -15.97 -7.54
CA TYR A 181 4.52 -15.85 -9.00
C TYR A 181 5.32 -14.66 -9.49
N GLY A 182 5.19 -13.49 -8.85
CA GLY A 182 5.99 -12.32 -9.19
C GLY A 182 7.49 -12.52 -8.99
N LEU A 183 7.90 -13.22 -7.91
CA LEU A 183 9.31 -13.54 -7.67
C LEU A 183 9.93 -14.34 -8.83
N GLU A 184 9.15 -15.21 -9.47
CA GLU A 184 9.58 -16.03 -10.60
C GLU A 184 9.51 -15.28 -11.94
N GLN A 185 8.46 -14.47 -12.13
CA GLN A 185 8.20 -13.84 -13.43
C GLN A 185 8.96 -12.54 -13.67
N PHE A 186 9.42 -11.84 -12.62
CA PHE A 186 10.13 -10.57 -12.75
C PHE A 186 11.66 -10.76 -12.75
N PRO A 187 12.32 -10.92 -13.92
CA PRO A 187 13.74 -11.27 -13.98
C PRO A 187 14.67 -10.19 -13.41
N ARG A 188 14.24 -8.92 -13.44
CA ARG A 188 15.02 -7.78 -12.92
C ARG A 188 14.60 -7.33 -11.52
N LEU A 189 13.74 -8.10 -10.84
CA LEU A 189 13.32 -7.79 -9.48
C LEU A 189 14.53 -7.79 -8.54
N LYS A 190 14.72 -6.69 -7.83
CA LYS A 190 15.82 -6.50 -6.86
C LYS A 190 15.33 -6.14 -5.48
N ARG A 191 14.21 -5.41 -5.38
CA ARG A 191 13.70 -4.86 -4.12
C ARG A 191 12.31 -5.39 -3.80
N VAL A 192 12.09 -5.70 -2.53
CA VAL A 192 10.75 -5.86 -1.96
C VAL A 192 10.59 -4.84 -0.84
N THR A 193 9.54 -4.05 -0.91
CA THR A 193 9.16 -3.05 0.08
C THR A 193 7.82 -3.44 0.67
N VAL A 194 7.75 -3.66 1.98
CA VAL A 194 6.50 -3.86 2.72
C VAL A 194 6.20 -2.59 3.51
N THR A 195 4.97 -2.09 3.41
CA THR A 195 4.59 -0.84 4.03
C THR A 195 3.11 -0.83 4.42
N PRO A 196 2.75 -0.33 5.61
CA PRO A 196 1.36 -0.10 5.98
C PRO A 196 0.83 1.27 5.51
N ALA A 197 1.65 2.04 4.78
CA ALA A 197 1.41 3.45 4.52
C ALA A 197 0.88 3.77 3.11
N ALA A 198 0.51 2.76 2.31
CA ALA A 198 0.14 2.99 0.91
C ALA A 198 -1.02 3.98 0.75
N HIS A 199 -2.00 3.89 1.64
CA HIS A 199 -3.17 4.77 1.66
C HIS A 199 -2.82 6.22 2.06
N GLY A 200 -1.66 6.46 2.68
CA GLY A 200 -1.19 7.78 3.08
C GLY A 200 -2.24 8.56 3.85
N TRP A 201 -2.82 9.54 3.16
CA TRP A 201 -3.88 10.40 3.66
C TRP A 201 -5.08 10.41 2.72
N LEU A 202 -6.24 10.83 3.25
CA LEU A 202 -7.43 10.97 2.42
C LEU A 202 -7.17 11.86 1.20
N PHE A 203 -7.50 11.34 0.02
CA PHE A 203 -7.26 11.93 -1.30
C PHE A 203 -5.80 12.26 -1.66
N ALA A 204 -4.84 11.75 -0.89
CA ALA A 204 -3.41 11.85 -1.14
C ALA A 204 -2.70 10.53 -0.73
N PRO A 205 -2.94 9.44 -1.47
CA PRO A 205 -2.28 8.17 -1.19
C PRO A 205 -0.78 8.27 -1.43
N LEU A 206 0.01 7.56 -0.63
CA LEU A 206 1.46 7.44 -0.86
C LEU A 206 1.73 6.61 -2.12
N TYR A 207 0.95 5.54 -2.29
CA TYR A 207 1.02 4.68 -3.45
C TYR A 207 -0.37 4.58 -4.08
N GLU A 208 -0.50 5.07 -5.31
CA GLU A 208 -1.69 4.89 -6.13
C GLU A 208 -1.79 3.45 -6.66
N THR A 209 -2.04 2.50 -5.75
CA THR A 209 -2.27 1.09 -6.09
C THR A 209 -3.48 0.97 -7.05
N PRO A 210 -3.56 -0.08 -7.87
CA PRO A 210 -4.72 -0.31 -8.73
C PRO A 210 -6.07 -0.18 -8.02
N MET A 211 -6.18 -0.72 -6.81
CA MET A 211 -7.34 -0.61 -5.93
C MET A 211 -7.64 0.84 -5.54
N ILE A 212 -6.66 1.57 -5.02
CA ILE A 212 -6.84 2.97 -4.60
C ILE A 212 -7.25 3.87 -5.79
N ARG A 213 -6.68 3.63 -6.97
CA ARG A 213 -7.05 4.38 -8.19
C ARG A 213 -8.48 4.10 -8.66
N ALA A 214 -9.06 2.96 -8.27
CA ALA A 214 -10.41 2.56 -8.63
C ALA A 214 -11.47 3.05 -7.63
N PHE A 215 -11.06 3.74 -6.57
CA PHE A 215 -12.00 4.29 -5.60
C PHE A 215 -12.96 5.30 -6.25
N PRO A 216 -14.24 5.32 -5.82
CA PRO A 216 -15.18 6.33 -6.26
C PRO A 216 -14.69 7.74 -5.92
N TYR A 217 -15.00 8.70 -6.80
CA TYR A 217 -14.70 10.10 -6.55
C TYR A 217 -15.44 10.60 -5.31
N GLY A 218 -14.72 11.20 -4.36
CA GLY A 218 -15.29 11.64 -3.08
C GLY A 218 -15.53 10.52 -2.06
N PHE A 219 -14.92 9.34 -2.24
CA PHE A 219 -14.96 8.26 -1.26
C PHE A 219 -14.15 8.61 0.00
N ASN A 220 -14.84 8.94 1.09
CA ASN A 220 -14.25 9.09 2.43
C ASN A 220 -14.34 7.76 3.17
N TYR A 221 -13.23 7.33 3.76
CA TYR A 221 -13.13 6.07 4.47
C TYR A 221 -12.08 6.14 5.56
N PRO A 222 -12.26 5.37 6.65
CA PRO A 222 -11.21 5.15 7.65
C PRO A 222 -9.93 4.69 6.96
N ILE A 223 -8.88 5.48 7.07
CA ILE A 223 -7.61 5.15 6.40
C ILE A 223 -7.03 3.94 7.11
N PRO A 224 -6.92 2.77 6.45
CA PRO A 224 -6.47 1.57 7.13
C PRO A 224 -5.04 1.80 7.61
N ARG A 225 -4.84 1.53 8.91
CA ARG A 225 -3.52 1.47 9.52
C ARG A 225 -3.20 -0.01 9.68
N GLY A 226 -2.08 -0.44 9.10
CA GLY A 226 -1.68 -1.85 9.11
C GLY A 226 -1.04 -2.22 10.45
N TRP A 227 0.27 -2.03 10.53
CA TRP A 227 1.07 -2.34 11.70
C TRP A 227 0.58 -1.60 12.95
N HIS A 228 0.96 -2.13 14.10
CA HIS A 228 0.50 -1.65 15.39
C HIS A 228 0.76 -0.13 15.57
N CYS A 229 -0.30 0.63 15.85
CA CYS A 229 -0.25 2.07 16.10
C CYS A 229 -1.34 2.46 17.11
N ASP A 230 -1.10 3.49 17.90
CA ASP A 230 -2.12 4.06 18.79
C ASP A 230 -3.25 4.71 17.95
N PRO A 231 -4.52 4.32 18.15
CA PRO A 231 -5.64 4.85 17.37
C PRO A 231 -6.05 6.28 17.74
N VAL A 232 -5.68 6.80 18.92
CA VAL A 232 -6.21 8.07 19.45
C VAL A 232 -5.19 9.21 19.34
N ASP A 233 -3.90 8.99 19.61
CA ASP A 233 -2.96 10.11 19.82
C ASP A 233 -1.62 10.03 19.08
N CYS A 234 -1.46 9.12 18.10
CA CYS A 234 -0.15 8.89 17.45
C CYS A 234 0.97 8.60 18.47
N GLN A 235 0.63 8.11 19.67
CA GLN A 235 1.60 7.69 20.67
C GLN A 235 2.25 6.36 20.24
N VAL A 236 3.50 6.19 20.64
CA VAL A 236 4.21 4.94 20.40
C VAL A 236 3.70 3.92 21.41
N VAL A 237 2.90 2.95 20.95
CA VAL A 237 2.45 1.84 21.80
C VAL A 237 3.63 0.92 22.06
N GLU A 238 3.80 0.53 23.32
CA GLU A 238 4.79 -0.47 23.71
C GLU A 238 4.45 -1.82 23.03
N PRO A 239 5.33 -2.35 22.18
CA PRO A 239 5.04 -3.61 21.50
C PRO A 239 5.09 -4.77 22.50
N LEU A 240 4.17 -5.74 22.35
CA LEU A 240 4.26 -6.99 23.12
C LEU A 240 5.52 -7.79 22.73
N PRO A 241 6.19 -8.46 23.68
CA PRO A 241 7.25 -9.42 23.37
C PRO A 241 6.77 -10.44 22.33
N TRP A 242 7.56 -10.67 21.27
CA TRP A 242 7.13 -11.51 20.14
C TRP A 242 6.83 -12.96 20.55
N SER A 243 7.50 -13.46 21.58
CA SER A 243 7.27 -14.79 22.16
C SER A 243 5.96 -14.91 22.94
N GLU A 244 5.43 -13.80 23.45
CA GLU A 244 4.20 -13.75 24.24
C GLU A 244 2.99 -13.31 23.40
N ALA A 245 3.25 -12.72 22.24
CA ALA A 245 2.23 -12.29 21.30
C ALA A 245 1.38 -13.46 20.76
N THR A 246 0.06 -13.26 20.77
CA THR A 246 -0.91 -14.14 20.10
C THR A 246 -0.76 -14.06 18.58
N GLU A 247 -1.28 -15.06 17.86
CA GLU A 247 -1.27 -15.01 16.39
C GLU A 247 -2.10 -13.83 15.84
N ASP A 248 -3.23 -13.49 16.47
CA ASP A 248 -4.04 -12.34 16.07
C ASP A 248 -3.27 -11.02 16.17
N TYR A 249 -2.41 -10.87 17.18
CA TYR A 249 -1.51 -9.71 17.30
C TYR A 249 -0.45 -9.73 16.19
N LYS A 250 0.19 -10.88 15.93
CA LYS A 250 1.19 -11.00 14.86
C LYS A 250 0.61 -10.75 13.47
N GLU A 251 -0.69 -11.01 13.28
CA GLU A 251 -1.40 -10.72 12.02
C GLU A 251 -1.50 -9.22 11.71
N LEU A 252 -1.17 -8.32 12.64
CA LEU A 252 -0.94 -6.90 12.33
C LEU A 252 0.20 -6.71 11.32
N TRP A 253 1.17 -7.63 11.26
CA TRP A 253 2.31 -7.64 10.34
C TRP A 253 2.21 -8.77 9.29
N ARG A 254 0.99 -9.17 8.91
CA ARG A 254 0.74 -10.34 8.05
C ARG A 254 1.57 -10.34 6.77
N GLY A 255 1.57 -9.27 5.99
CA GLY A 255 2.32 -9.13 4.75
C GLY A 255 3.82 -9.17 5.00
N ALA A 256 4.30 -8.55 6.08
CA ALA A 256 5.70 -8.68 6.48
C ALA A 256 6.11 -10.13 6.78
N ARG A 257 5.30 -10.86 7.56
CA ARG A 257 5.51 -12.29 7.86
C ARG A 257 5.50 -13.15 6.60
N ILE A 258 4.56 -12.88 5.69
CA ILE A 258 4.47 -13.57 4.40
C ILE A 258 5.75 -13.35 3.57
N VAL A 259 6.20 -12.10 3.47
CA VAL A 259 7.39 -11.75 2.70
C VAL A 259 8.64 -12.41 3.29
N LEU A 260 8.81 -12.39 4.61
CA LEU A 260 9.91 -13.10 5.29
C LEU A 260 9.89 -14.61 4.99
N ARG A 261 8.72 -15.24 5.15
CA ARG A 261 8.58 -16.67 4.89
C ARG A 261 8.87 -17.03 3.44
N LEU A 262 8.25 -16.33 2.49
CA LEU A 262 8.35 -16.70 1.08
C LEU A 262 9.73 -16.36 0.49
N LEU A 263 10.35 -15.25 0.88
CA LEU A 263 11.72 -14.94 0.46
C LEU A 263 12.77 -15.86 1.10
N SER A 264 12.54 -16.37 2.32
CA SER A 264 13.48 -17.33 2.92
C SER A 264 13.38 -18.72 2.28
N GLN A 265 12.19 -19.15 1.86
CA GLN A 265 11.94 -20.48 1.31
C GLN A 265 12.10 -20.59 -0.22
N ALA A 266 11.87 -19.50 -0.97
CA ALA A 266 11.91 -19.52 -2.42
C ALA A 266 13.33 -19.87 -2.92
N LYS A 267 13.45 -20.95 -3.70
CA LYS A 267 14.76 -21.44 -4.19
C LYS A 267 15.42 -20.48 -5.19
N ARG A 268 14.62 -19.78 -6.00
CA ARG A 268 15.11 -18.89 -7.07
C ARG A 268 14.40 -17.55 -7.01
N HIS A 269 15.15 -16.48 -6.73
CA HIS A 269 14.74 -15.09 -6.91
C HIS A 269 15.99 -14.20 -6.95
N ASN A 270 15.84 -12.99 -7.48
CA ASN A 270 16.94 -12.01 -7.58
C ASN A 270 16.85 -10.87 -6.54
N VAL A 271 15.91 -10.97 -5.59
CA VAL A 271 15.75 -9.98 -4.51
C VAL A 271 17.04 -9.87 -3.69
N SER A 272 17.65 -8.70 -3.73
CA SER A 272 18.88 -8.33 -3.00
C SER A 272 18.64 -7.19 -1.99
N GLU A 273 17.44 -6.61 -2.01
CA GLU A 273 17.07 -5.46 -1.18
C GLU A 273 15.72 -5.71 -0.51
N LEU A 274 15.66 -5.61 0.81
CA LEU A 274 14.45 -5.77 1.59
C LEU A 274 14.20 -4.52 2.43
N THR A 275 12.96 -4.04 2.42
CA THR A 275 12.57 -2.80 3.07
C THR A 275 11.25 -3.01 3.80
N PHE A 276 11.22 -2.74 5.09
CA PHE A 276 10.01 -2.60 5.89
C PHE A 276 9.94 -1.15 6.33
N ASP A 277 9.05 -0.38 5.69
CA ASP A 277 9.07 1.08 5.79
C ASP A 277 7.70 1.61 6.22
N SER A 278 7.67 2.25 7.38
CA SER A 278 6.47 2.87 7.94
C SER A 278 6.20 4.27 7.40
N LYS A 279 7.11 4.85 6.61
CA LYS A 279 6.95 6.14 5.92
C LYS A 279 6.54 7.26 6.86
N GLN A 280 7.32 7.43 7.93
CA GLN A 280 7.15 8.44 8.98
C GLN A 280 5.87 8.28 9.81
N LEU A 281 5.10 7.21 9.63
CA LEU A 281 4.06 6.84 10.60
C LEU A 281 4.72 6.40 11.91
N HIS A 282 4.07 6.68 13.04
CA HIS A 282 4.47 6.23 14.37
C HIS A 282 4.19 4.73 14.57
N THR A 283 4.78 3.92 13.70
CA THR A 283 4.69 2.45 13.70
C THR A 283 5.94 1.86 13.04
N GLY A 284 6.08 0.54 13.11
CA GLY A 284 7.21 -0.19 12.56
C GLY A 284 7.00 -1.69 12.72
N LEU A 285 7.99 -2.47 12.31
CA LEU A 285 8.08 -3.86 12.74
C LEU A 285 8.26 -3.91 14.24
N ASN A 286 7.56 -4.83 14.90
CA ASN A 286 7.81 -5.12 16.30
C ASN A 286 9.28 -5.53 16.49
N PHE A 287 10.05 -4.73 17.24
CA PHE A 287 11.48 -4.98 17.40
C PHE A 287 11.80 -6.27 18.18
N PHE A 288 10.88 -6.73 19.05
CA PHE A 288 11.01 -7.97 19.81
C PHE A 288 11.06 -9.23 18.93
N ILE A 289 10.76 -9.12 17.63
CA ILE A 289 10.97 -10.21 16.65
C ILE A 289 12.44 -10.65 16.59
N PHE A 290 13.37 -9.79 17.02
CA PHE A 290 14.81 -10.03 16.99
C PHE A 290 15.42 -10.46 18.32
N ASP A 291 14.66 -10.43 19.42
CA ASP A 291 15.17 -10.68 20.78
C ASP A 291 15.57 -12.14 21.02
N ARG A 292 14.77 -13.07 20.50
CA ARG A 292 14.97 -14.51 20.68
C ARG A 292 14.75 -15.25 19.36
N PRO A 293 15.41 -16.41 19.15
CA PRO A 293 15.15 -17.24 17.99
C PRO A 293 13.66 -17.64 17.92
N CYS A 294 12.99 -17.20 16.86
CA CYS A 294 11.62 -17.55 16.51
C CYS A 294 11.53 -17.86 15.01
N GLU A 295 10.35 -18.25 14.52
CA GLU A 295 10.17 -18.58 13.11
C GLU A 295 10.53 -17.39 12.20
N GLU A 296 9.99 -16.21 12.48
CA GLU A 296 10.24 -15.01 11.67
C GLU A 296 11.70 -14.54 11.76
N TYR A 297 12.34 -14.65 12.93
CA TYR A 297 13.77 -14.39 13.08
C TYR A 297 14.61 -15.32 12.21
N ASN A 298 14.31 -16.62 12.23
CA ASN A 298 15.04 -17.61 11.44
C ASN A 298 14.87 -17.37 9.94
N GLN A 299 13.65 -17.02 9.51
CA GLN A 299 13.36 -16.63 8.12
C GLN A 299 14.14 -15.37 7.72
N PHE A 300 14.13 -14.34 8.57
CA PHE A 300 14.91 -13.12 8.37
C PHE A 300 16.41 -13.42 8.24
N ALA A 301 16.97 -14.17 9.18
CA ALA A 301 18.37 -14.56 9.18
C ALA A 301 18.73 -15.37 7.92
N ALA A 302 17.85 -16.25 7.46
CA ALA A 302 18.04 -17.01 6.22
C ALA A 302 18.14 -16.07 5.00
N ILE A 303 17.28 -15.04 4.91
CA ILE A 303 17.35 -14.04 3.83
C ILE A 303 18.66 -13.27 3.89
N MET A 304 19.07 -12.80 5.08
CA MET A 304 20.30 -12.02 5.25
C MET A 304 21.55 -12.82 4.86
N LYS A 305 21.54 -14.15 5.07
CA LYS A 305 22.63 -15.05 4.69
C LYS A 305 22.67 -15.38 3.19
N ARG A 306 21.66 -15.00 2.40
CA ARG A 306 21.64 -15.32 0.96
C ARG A 306 22.76 -14.56 0.24
N PRO A 307 23.57 -15.25 -0.59
CA PRO A 307 24.60 -14.59 -1.38
C PRO A 307 24.02 -13.48 -2.26
N GLY A 308 24.66 -12.32 -2.24
CA GLY A 308 24.25 -11.17 -3.05
C GLY A 308 23.14 -10.31 -2.46
N PHE A 309 22.67 -10.57 -1.23
CA PHE A 309 21.89 -9.60 -0.47
C PHE A 309 22.75 -8.36 -0.14
N ARG A 310 22.20 -7.15 -0.30
CA ARG A 310 22.99 -5.89 -0.26
C ARG A 310 22.38 -4.76 0.54
N ARG A 311 21.05 -4.73 0.71
CA ARG A 311 20.38 -3.60 1.36
C ARG A 311 19.24 -4.05 2.24
N LEU A 312 19.25 -3.55 3.45
CA LEU A 312 18.18 -3.70 4.42
C LEU A 312 17.73 -2.33 4.90
N HIS A 313 16.42 -2.13 5.01
CA HIS A 313 15.84 -0.99 5.71
C HIS A 313 14.72 -1.49 6.63
N LEU A 314 14.77 -1.07 7.89
CA LEU A 314 13.81 -1.45 8.93
C LEU A 314 13.33 -0.18 9.63
N SER A 315 12.04 0.11 9.51
CA SER A 315 11.32 0.94 10.49
C SER A 315 10.91 0.03 11.64
N LEU A 316 11.37 0.33 12.85
CA LEU A 316 11.10 -0.46 14.05
C LEU A 316 10.14 0.30 14.96
N LEU A 317 9.19 -0.43 15.54
CA LEU A 317 8.38 0.01 16.67
C LEU A 317 9.14 -0.35 17.92
N THR A 318 9.62 0.64 18.69
CA THR A 318 10.51 0.44 19.85
C THR A 318 9.90 0.85 21.18
N GLY A 319 8.62 1.26 21.21
CA GLY A 319 8.03 1.83 22.42
C GLY A 319 8.44 3.29 22.69
N SER A 320 7.82 3.92 23.69
CA SER A 320 8.14 5.29 24.12
C SER A 320 9.15 5.34 25.26
N THR A 321 9.58 4.18 25.78
CA THR A 321 10.55 4.08 26.87
C THR A 321 11.98 4.33 26.37
N GLY A 322 12.27 5.60 26.07
CA GLY A 322 13.61 6.13 26.20
C GLY A 322 13.83 6.54 27.65
N ASP A 323 14.38 5.63 28.45
CA ASP A 323 15.10 5.98 29.69
C ASP A 323 16.58 6.23 29.37
#